data_AF-A0A2A9EC82-F1
#
_entry.id   AF-A0A2A9EC82-F1
#
_cell.length_a   1.000
_cell.length_b   1.000
_cell.length_c   1.000
_cell.angle_alpha   90.00
_cell.angle_beta   90.00
_cell.angle_gamma   90.00
#
_symmetry.space_group_name_H-M   'P 1'
#
loop_
_entity.id
_entity.type
_entity.pdbx_description
1 polymer ?
#
loop_
_entity_poly.entity_id
_entity_poly.type
_entity_poly.pdbx_seq_one_letter_code
_entity_poly.pdbx_strand_id
1 'polypeptide(L)'
;MTTIHKSSGPAAGRLVLAYPSTVSPVRADAEGAEARVGRATGRLLERCDAEILAAQLSSDPADTFLHAHFAALRAAGAILEARGRAKVRGRGRNVWQLAGEFVPELAEWVQVFSRSARVRAAIEAGDLSAVDTAVAEQALAAAEDFRDAVAVLLAGDATGARRAVVRAS
;
A
#
# COMPACT_ATOMS: atom_id res chain seq x y z
N MET A 1 -36.69 -12.44 28.99
CA MET A 1 -37.01 -11.64 27.78
C MET A 1 -35.99 -10.51 27.71
N THR A 2 -35.33 -10.35 26.56
CA THR A 2 -34.51 -9.19 26.13
C THR A 2 -33.18 -8.88 26.84
N THR A 3 -32.13 -9.02 26.04
CA THR A 3 -30.73 -8.59 26.19
C THR A 3 -30.56 -7.07 26.38
N ILE A 4 -29.50 -6.65 27.08
CA ILE A 4 -28.88 -5.32 26.85
C ILE A 4 -27.40 -5.51 26.51
N HIS A 5 -27.04 -5.26 25.25
CA HIS A 5 -25.65 -5.09 24.83
C HIS A 5 -25.20 -3.66 25.13
N LYS A 6 -24.06 -3.50 25.79
CA LYS A 6 -23.32 -2.23 25.78
C LYS A 6 -22.10 -2.38 24.86
N SER A 7 -22.28 -2.04 23.59
CA SER A 7 -21.15 -1.85 22.68
C SER A 7 -20.40 -0.57 23.05
N SER A 8 -19.07 -0.62 23.06
CA SER A 8 -18.20 0.52 23.35
C SER A 8 -17.06 0.54 22.33
N GLY A 9 -17.30 1.16 21.18
CA GLY A 9 -16.25 1.41 20.18
C GLY A 9 -15.31 2.55 20.61
N PRO A 10 -13.98 2.40 20.53
CA PRO A 10 -13.06 3.49 20.83
C PRO A 10 -12.95 4.46 19.64
N ALA A 11 -12.78 5.75 19.95
CA ALA A 11 -12.67 6.82 18.97
C ALA A 11 -11.39 6.72 18.10
N ALA A 12 -11.50 7.12 16.84
CA ALA A 12 -10.39 7.14 15.88
C ALA A 12 -9.43 8.32 16.16
N GLY A 13 -8.29 8.03 16.78
CA GLY A 13 -7.21 9.00 16.96
C GLY A 13 -6.42 9.25 15.66
N ARG A 14 -6.38 10.52 15.23
CA ARG A 14 -5.64 11.04 14.07
C ARG A 14 -4.13 10.78 14.20
N LEU A 15 -3.44 10.45 13.10
CA LEU A 15 -2.03 10.04 13.10
C LEU A 15 -1.23 10.70 11.96
N VAL A 16 0.09 10.89 12.17
CA VAL A 16 1.07 11.57 11.29
C VAL A 16 2.41 10.79 11.35
N LEU A 17 3.27 10.91 10.32
CA LEU A 17 4.25 9.89 9.87
C LEU A 17 5.69 10.42 9.53
N ALA A 18 6.76 9.63 9.76
CA ALA A 18 8.14 9.70 9.18
C ALA A 18 9.06 8.47 9.54
N TYR A 19 9.99 8.01 8.64
CA TYR A 19 10.77 6.72 8.79
C TYR A 19 12.11 6.50 7.98
N PRO A 20 13.04 5.53 8.34
CA PRO A 20 14.20 5.06 7.51
C PRO A 20 14.60 3.51 7.51
N SER A 21 15.80 3.10 6.99
CA SER A 21 16.12 2.02 5.97
C SER A 21 16.73 0.57 6.26
N THR A 22 17.42 -0.08 5.27
CA THR A 22 17.23 -1.49 4.73
C THR A 22 18.48 -2.42 4.39
N VAL A 23 18.27 -3.72 3.99
CA VAL A 23 19.29 -4.76 3.52
C VAL A 23 18.80 -5.66 2.31
N SER A 24 19.67 -6.38 1.55
CA SER A 24 19.47 -6.99 0.17
C SER A 24 20.09 -8.42 -0.08
N PRO A 25 19.73 -9.24 -1.14
CA PRO A 25 20.75 -9.83 -2.10
C PRO A 25 20.32 -10.45 -3.50
N VAL A 26 21.35 -10.90 -4.28
CA VAL A 26 21.46 -11.81 -5.49
C VAL A 26 21.02 -11.35 -6.90
N ARG A 27 21.96 -11.37 -7.86
CA ARG A 27 21.68 -11.43 -9.32
C ARG A 27 22.14 -12.79 -9.88
N ALA A 28 21.36 -13.36 -10.81
CA ALA A 28 21.50 -14.69 -11.42
C ALA A 28 20.59 -14.73 -12.68
N ASP A 29 19.71 -15.74 -12.80
CA ASP A 29 18.40 -15.75 -13.52
C ASP A 29 17.54 -14.48 -13.33
N ALA A 30 17.94 -13.65 -12.37
CA ALA A 30 17.51 -12.30 -12.17
C ALA A 30 17.33 -11.53 -13.48
N GLU A 31 18.21 -11.49 -14.48
CA GLU A 31 18.05 -10.52 -15.58
C GLU A 31 16.73 -10.66 -16.38
N GLY A 32 16.38 -11.88 -16.79
CA GLY A 32 15.09 -12.19 -17.43
C GLY A 32 13.90 -12.21 -16.46
N ALA A 33 14.15 -12.30 -15.14
CA ALA A 33 13.15 -12.12 -14.10
C ALA A 33 12.90 -10.65 -13.75
N GLU A 34 13.94 -9.81 -13.73
CA GLU A 34 14.01 -8.37 -13.48
C GLU A 34 13.26 -7.63 -14.59
N ALA A 35 13.46 -8.01 -15.86
CA ALA A 35 12.66 -7.47 -16.95
C ALA A 35 11.15 -7.80 -16.81
N ARG A 36 10.79 -8.97 -16.28
CA ARG A 36 9.39 -9.34 -16.01
C ARG A 36 8.84 -8.67 -14.75
N VAL A 37 9.65 -8.55 -13.70
CA VAL A 37 9.36 -7.88 -12.44
C VAL A 37 9.17 -6.39 -12.68
N GLY A 38 10.01 -5.74 -13.46
CA GLY A 38 9.84 -4.33 -13.88
C GLY A 38 8.51 -4.11 -14.60
N ARG A 39 8.12 -5.01 -15.53
CA ARG A 39 6.79 -4.96 -16.18
C ARG A 39 5.63 -5.33 -15.26
N ALA A 40 5.83 -6.10 -14.19
CA ALA A 40 4.79 -6.40 -13.20
C ALA A 40 4.59 -5.22 -12.25
N THR A 41 5.70 -4.66 -11.75
CA THR A 41 5.80 -3.46 -10.93
C THR A 41 5.16 -2.25 -11.64
N GLY A 42 5.55 -1.98 -12.89
CA GLY A 42 4.98 -0.89 -13.70
C GLY A 42 3.46 -0.97 -13.83
N ARG A 43 2.91 -2.15 -14.19
CA ARG A 43 1.46 -2.37 -14.29
C ARG A 43 0.70 -2.25 -12.96
N LEU A 44 1.39 -2.40 -11.83
CA LEU A 44 0.80 -2.16 -10.51
C LEU A 44 0.79 -0.66 -10.17
N LEU A 45 1.81 0.10 -10.59
CA LEU A 45 1.82 1.56 -10.47
C LEU A 45 0.81 2.23 -11.40
N GLU A 46 0.72 1.80 -12.67
CA GLU A 46 -0.32 2.27 -13.62
C GLU A 46 -1.74 2.09 -13.04
N ARG A 47 -1.98 0.97 -12.37
CA ARG A 47 -3.25 0.72 -11.69
C ARG A 47 -3.40 1.54 -10.42
N CYS A 48 -2.32 1.84 -9.70
CA CYS A 48 -2.36 2.72 -8.52
C CYS A 48 -2.81 4.12 -8.93
N ASP A 49 -2.19 4.68 -9.96
CA ASP A 49 -2.49 6.00 -10.51
C ASP A 49 -3.94 6.06 -11.03
N ALA A 50 -4.45 4.97 -11.64
CA ALA A 50 -5.85 4.86 -12.07
C ALA A 50 -6.86 4.84 -10.91
N GLU A 51 -6.55 4.21 -9.78
CA GLU A 51 -7.42 4.24 -8.59
C GLU A 51 -7.39 5.62 -7.91
N ILE A 52 -6.23 6.30 -7.87
CA ILE A 52 -6.14 7.69 -7.37
C ILE A 52 -7.04 8.61 -8.20
N LEU A 53 -6.99 8.51 -9.53
CA LEU A 53 -7.86 9.27 -10.42
C LEU A 53 -9.35 8.95 -10.21
N ALA A 54 -9.70 7.68 -9.97
CA ALA A 54 -11.07 7.29 -9.64
C ALA A 54 -11.55 7.90 -8.30
N ALA A 55 -10.69 7.92 -7.28
CA ALA A 55 -10.98 8.55 -5.99
C ALA A 55 -11.17 10.07 -6.11
N GLN A 56 -10.33 10.75 -6.90
CA GLN A 56 -10.41 12.19 -7.17
C GLN A 56 -11.67 12.60 -7.95
N LEU A 57 -12.23 11.69 -8.78
CA LEU A 57 -13.43 11.93 -9.58
C LEU A 57 -14.73 11.48 -8.90
N SER A 58 -14.65 10.78 -7.77
CA SER A 58 -15.81 10.37 -6.98
C SER A 58 -16.40 11.54 -6.18
N SER A 59 -17.74 11.55 -6.08
CA SER A 59 -18.49 12.44 -5.19
C SER A 59 -19.05 11.72 -3.94
N ASP A 60 -18.90 10.40 -3.85
CA ASP A 60 -19.26 9.61 -2.67
C ASP A 60 -18.00 9.34 -1.80
N PRO A 61 -17.98 9.75 -0.52
CA PRO A 61 -16.90 9.43 0.42
C PRO A 61 -16.58 7.93 0.52
N ALA A 62 -17.57 7.04 0.36
CA ALA A 62 -17.37 5.61 0.40
C ALA A 62 -16.49 5.14 -0.78
N ASP A 63 -16.85 5.52 -2.01
CA ASP A 63 -16.10 5.19 -3.21
C ASP A 63 -14.72 5.86 -3.23
N THR A 64 -14.61 7.14 -2.81
CA THR A 64 -13.31 7.83 -2.66
C THR A 64 -12.38 7.06 -1.72
N PHE A 65 -12.88 6.62 -0.57
CA PHE A 65 -12.10 5.84 0.39
C PHE A 65 -11.70 4.46 -0.15
N LEU A 66 -12.62 3.74 -0.81
CA LEU A 66 -12.35 2.43 -1.40
C LEU A 66 -11.26 2.51 -2.45
N HIS A 67 -11.39 3.45 -3.40
CA HIS A 67 -10.39 3.68 -4.45
C HIS A 67 -9.03 4.08 -3.87
N ALA A 68 -8.97 4.99 -2.89
CA ALA A 68 -7.72 5.33 -2.21
C ALA A 68 -7.06 4.11 -1.54
N HIS A 69 -7.83 3.24 -0.86
CA HIS A 69 -7.30 2.02 -0.28
C HIS A 69 -6.82 1.01 -1.35
N PHE A 70 -7.55 0.93 -2.47
CA PHE A 70 -7.19 0.08 -3.61
C PHE A 70 -5.93 0.56 -4.35
N ALA A 71 -5.69 1.87 -4.43
CA ALA A 71 -4.45 2.46 -4.91
C ALA A 71 -3.26 1.99 -4.07
N ALA A 72 -3.34 2.21 -2.75
CA ALA A 72 -2.28 1.83 -1.83
C ALA A 72 -1.98 0.32 -1.86
N LEU A 73 -3.00 -0.54 -1.98
CA LEU A 73 -2.80 -1.99 -2.15
C LEU A 73 -1.99 -2.35 -3.41
N ARG A 74 -2.16 -1.58 -4.50
CA ARG A 74 -1.43 -1.79 -5.76
C ARG A 74 0.02 -1.32 -5.64
N ALA A 75 0.26 -0.15 -5.04
CA ALA A 75 1.61 0.33 -4.74
C ALA A 75 2.39 -0.63 -3.82
N ALA A 76 1.76 -1.15 -2.76
CA ALA A 76 2.35 -2.18 -1.90
C ALA A 76 2.66 -3.48 -2.67
N GLY A 77 1.77 -3.88 -3.59
CA GLY A 77 2.02 -4.99 -4.51
C GLY A 77 3.24 -4.76 -5.42
N ALA A 78 3.44 -3.53 -5.91
CA ALA A 78 4.55 -3.16 -6.78
C ALA A 78 5.91 -3.37 -6.07
N ILE A 79 6.00 -3.00 -4.79
CA ILE A 79 7.18 -3.28 -3.94
C ILE A 79 7.44 -4.78 -3.82
N LEU A 80 6.39 -5.57 -3.57
CA LEU A 80 6.53 -7.03 -3.43
C LEU A 80 6.94 -7.70 -4.75
N GLU A 81 6.46 -7.22 -5.91
CA GLU A 81 6.97 -7.67 -7.22
C GLU A 81 8.44 -7.29 -7.39
N ALA A 82 8.80 -6.01 -7.18
CA ALA A 82 10.16 -5.49 -7.31
C ALA A 82 11.19 -6.29 -6.49
N ARG A 83 10.77 -6.80 -5.32
CA ARG A 83 11.60 -7.60 -4.40
C ARG A 83 11.49 -9.11 -4.62
N GLY A 84 10.81 -9.55 -5.69
CA GLY A 84 10.66 -10.97 -6.07
C GLY A 84 9.71 -11.79 -5.17
N ARG A 85 8.86 -11.13 -4.37
CA ARG A 85 8.05 -11.75 -3.30
C ARG A 85 6.53 -11.63 -3.45
N ALA A 86 6.01 -11.14 -4.56
CA ALA A 86 4.56 -11.09 -4.84
C ALA A 86 3.84 -12.45 -4.80
N LYS A 87 4.58 -13.58 -4.82
CA LYS A 87 4.04 -14.92 -4.64
C LYS A 87 3.72 -15.30 -3.18
N VAL A 88 4.07 -14.48 -2.17
CA VAL A 88 3.77 -14.76 -0.76
C VAL A 88 2.28 -14.53 -0.46
N ARG A 89 1.43 -15.49 -0.86
CA ARG A 89 0.01 -15.56 -0.53
C ARG A 89 -0.21 -16.52 0.63
N GLY A 90 -0.24 -16.00 1.86
CA GLY A 90 -0.59 -16.77 3.06
C GLY A 90 -1.81 -16.18 3.77
N ARG A 91 -2.74 -17.03 4.25
CA ARG A 91 -4.04 -16.66 4.87
C ARG A 91 -3.96 -15.94 6.23
N GLY A 92 -2.85 -15.25 6.53
CA GLY A 92 -2.65 -14.59 7.82
C GLY A 92 -1.58 -13.50 7.86
N ARG A 93 -0.80 -13.31 6.79
CA ARG A 93 0.12 -12.17 6.66
C ARG A 93 -0.49 -11.23 5.63
N ASN A 94 -1.14 -10.15 6.10
CA ASN A 94 -1.73 -9.18 5.18
C ASN A 94 -0.61 -8.48 4.39
N VAL A 95 -0.95 -7.90 3.23
CA VAL A 95 0.05 -7.28 2.34
C VAL A 95 0.83 -6.15 3.04
N TRP A 96 0.22 -5.52 4.05
CA TRP A 96 0.83 -4.49 4.88
C TRP A 96 1.90 -5.06 5.82
N GLN A 97 1.61 -6.15 6.54
CA GLN A 97 2.58 -6.85 7.38
C GLN A 97 3.80 -7.33 6.56
N LEU A 98 3.57 -7.78 5.32
CA LEU A 98 4.65 -8.09 4.38
C LEU A 98 5.43 -6.84 3.94
N ALA A 99 4.76 -5.71 3.69
CA ALA A 99 5.42 -4.46 3.32
C ALA A 99 6.34 -3.95 4.45
N GLY A 100 5.84 -3.87 5.69
CA GLY A 100 6.58 -3.31 6.83
C GLY A 100 7.72 -4.17 7.35
N GLU A 101 7.70 -5.49 7.12
CA GLU A 101 8.84 -6.37 7.42
C GLU A 101 10.03 -6.17 6.48
N PHE A 102 9.81 -5.68 5.24
CA PHE A 102 10.86 -5.56 4.24
C PHE A 102 11.25 -4.12 3.93
N VAL A 103 10.30 -3.21 3.96
CA VAL A 103 10.53 -1.77 3.86
C VAL A 103 10.24 -1.20 5.26
N PRO A 104 11.21 -1.19 6.18
CA PRO A 104 11.07 -0.48 7.45
C PRO A 104 10.66 0.97 7.18
N GLU A 105 11.14 1.60 6.11
CA GLU A 105 10.72 2.95 5.68
C GLU A 105 9.19 3.09 5.50
N LEU A 106 8.46 1.98 5.39
CA LEU A 106 7.00 1.95 5.23
C LEU A 106 6.24 1.27 6.37
N ALA A 107 6.91 0.85 7.45
CA ALA A 107 6.24 0.20 8.59
C ALA A 107 5.25 1.14 9.32
N GLU A 108 5.36 2.44 9.09
CA GLU A 108 4.34 3.42 9.42
C GLU A 108 3.06 3.34 8.57
N TRP A 109 3.18 3.27 7.24
CA TRP A 109 2.07 3.17 6.30
C TRP A 109 1.27 1.88 6.56
N VAL A 110 1.96 0.83 7.00
CA VAL A 110 1.35 -0.42 7.49
C VAL A 110 0.39 -0.19 8.64
N GLN A 111 0.71 0.71 9.58
CA GLN A 111 -0.19 1.05 10.70
C GLN A 111 -1.41 1.84 10.22
N VAL A 112 -1.21 2.79 9.29
CA VAL A 112 -2.30 3.55 8.66
C VAL A 112 -3.25 2.59 7.94
N PHE A 113 -2.78 1.88 6.92
CA PHE A 113 -3.64 1.04 6.08
C PHE A 113 -4.20 -0.20 6.79
N SER A 114 -3.52 -0.74 7.81
CA SER A 114 -4.09 -1.84 8.63
C SER A 114 -5.26 -1.37 9.51
N ARG A 115 -5.33 -0.09 9.89
CA ARG A 115 -6.51 0.49 10.55
C ARG A 115 -7.62 0.71 9.52
N SER A 116 -7.30 1.32 8.38
CA SER A 116 -8.21 1.56 7.26
C SER A 116 -8.86 0.28 6.71
N ALA A 117 -8.20 -0.88 6.81
CA ALA A 117 -8.73 -2.16 6.36
C ALA A 117 -10.05 -2.58 7.04
N ARG A 118 -10.34 -2.09 8.27
CA ARG A 118 -11.64 -2.32 8.93
C ARG A 118 -12.74 -1.44 8.34
N VAL A 119 -12.44 -0.19 8.03
CA VAL A 119 -13.37 0.75 7.37
C VAL A 119 -13.73 0.23 5.97
N ARG A 120 -12.74 -0.24 5.19
CA ARG A 120 -13.00 -0.92 3.91
C ARG A 120 -13.97 -2.10 4.08
N ALA A 121 -13.73 -2.97 5.06
CA ALA A 121 -14.57 -4.14 5.28
C ALA A 121 -15.99 -3.80 5.74
N ALA A 122 -16.19 -2.65 6.41
CA ALA A 122 -17.52 -2.14 6.77
C ALA A 122 -18.26 -1.60 5.53
N ILE A 123 -17.60 -0.78 4.71
CA ILE A 123 -18.15 -0.26 3.44
C ILE A 123 -18.50 -1.40 2.48
N GLU A 124 -17.60 -2.38 2.31
CA GLU A 124 -17.84 -3.59 1.49
C GLU A 124 -18.99 -4.46 2.02
N ALA A 125 -19.35 -4.33 3.31
CA ALA A 125 -20.53 -4.97 3.92
C ALA A 125 -21.81 -4.10 3.84
N GLY A 126 -21.74 -2.93 3.21
CA GLY A 126 -22.85 -1.99 3.03
C GLY A 126 -22.97 -0.90 4.09
N ASP A 127 -22.05 -0.83 5.07
CA ASP A 127 -22.01 0.27 6.04
C ASP A 127 -21.26 1.48 5.45
N LEU A 128 -21.98 2.24 4.62
CA LEU A 128 -21.48 3.49 4.04
C LEU A 128 -21.27 4.59 5.10
N SER A 129 -21.83 4.43 6.31
CA SER A 129 -21.65 5.40 7.42
C SER A 129 -20.32 5.24 8.16
N ALA A 130 -19.55 4.21 7.85
CA ALA A 130 -18.23 3.96 8.43
C ALA A 130 -17.15 4.97 8.00
N VAL A 131 -17.45 5.87 7.04
CA VAL A 131 -16.55 6.91 6.55
C VAL A 131 -17.31 8.21 6.29
N ASP A 132 -16.65 9.35 6.53
CA ASP A 132 -17.13 10.67 6.15
C ASP A 132 -16.18 11.31 5.10
N THR A 133 -16.58 12.44 4.53
CA THR A 133 -15.79 13.16 3.51
C THR A 133 -14.38 13.47 3.97
N ALA A 134 -14.18 13.89 5.23
CA ALA A 134 -12.86 14.29 5.72
C ALA A 134 -11.93 13.07 5.91
N VAL A 135 -12.48 11.92 6.32
CA VAL A 135 -11.73 10.65 6.40
C VAL A 135 -11.43 10.11 5.00
N ALA A 136 -12.34 10.27 4.04
CA ALA A 136 -12.12 9.87 2.65
C ALA A 136 -11.03 10.73 1.97
N GLU A 137 -11.08 12.04 2.12
CA GLU A 137 -10.03 12.98 1.67
C GLU A 137 -8.68 12.66 2.32
N GLN A 138 -8.65 12.38 3.63
CA GLN A 138 -7.41 11.99 4.32
C GLN A 138 -6.87 10.64 3.81
N ALA A 139 -7.76 9.70 3.44
CA ALA A 139 -7.34 8.43 2.84
C ALA A 139 -6.76 8.60 1.43
N LEU A 140 -7.33 9.53 0.64
CA LEU A 140 -6.82 9.88 -0.70
C LEU A 140 -5.42 10.51 -0.62
N ALA A 141 -5.24 11.56 0.20
CA ALA A 141 -3.93 12.17 0.39
C ALA A 141 -2.88 11.16 0.87
N ALA A 142 -3.25 10.27 1.81
CA ALA A 142 -2.37 9.20 2.27
C ALA A 142 -2.03 8.16 1.18
N ALA A 143 -2.90 7.95 0.19
CA ALA A 143 -2.62 7.07 -0.95
C ALA A 143 -1.68 7.72 -1.97
N GLU A 144 -1.83 9.03 -2.20
CA GLU A 144 -0.95 9.84 -3.06
C GLU A 144 0.48 9.91 -2.46
N ASP A 145 0.61 10.32 -1.20
CA ASP A 145 1.89 10.35 -0.47
C ASP A 145 2.58 8.97 -0.48
N PHE A 146 1.83 7.90 -0.21
CA PHE A 146 2.36 6.54 -0.21
C PHE A 146 2.84 6.12 -1.60
N ARG A 147 2.08 6.43 -2.66
CA ARG A 147 2.47 6.15 -4.05
C ARG A 147 3.80 6.85 -4.36
N ASP A 148 3.95 8.12 -4.02
CA ASP A 148 5.18 8.86 -4.31
C ASP A 148 6.38 8.34 -3.50
N ALA A 149 6.17 7.96 -2.24
CA ALA A 149 7.19 7.24 -1.46
C ALA A 149 7.61 5.91 -2.12
N VAL A 150 6.65 5.13 -2.66
CA VAL A 150 6.94 3.91 -3.43
C VAL A 150 7.73 4.23 -4.72
N ALA A 151 7.38 5.29 -5.43
CA ALA A 151 8.08 5.70 -6.65
C ALA A 151 9.55 6.08 -6.37
N VAL A 152 9.81 6.85 -5.30
CA VAL A 152 11.17 7.20 -4.86
C VAL A 152 11.96 5.96 -4.46
N LEU A 153 11.36 5.06 -3.66
CA LEU A 153 11.99 3.80 -3.23
C LEU A 153 12.44 2.95 -4.44
N LEU A 154 11.54 2.73 -5.40
CA LEU A 154 11.82 1.91 -6.58
C LEU A 154 12.84 2.55 -7.52
N ALA A 155 12.85 3.89 -7.64
CA ALA A 155 13.88 4.62 -8.37
C ALA A 155 15.26 4.52 -7.70
N GLY A 156 15.29 4.51 -6.36
CA GLY A 156 16.47 4.25 -5.54
C GLY A 156 17.03 2.84 -5.77
N ASP A 157 16.19 1.81 -5.62
CA ASP A 157 16.54 0.40 -5.85
C ASP A 157 17.08 0.19 -7.29
N ALA A 158 16.41 0.74 -8.30
CA ALA A 158 16.85 0.66 -9.70
C ALA A 158 18.18 1.39 -9.97
N THR A 159 18.48 2.45 -9.21
CA THR A 159 19.73 3.21 -9.32
C THR A 159 20.88 2.48 -8.60
N GLY A 160 20.61 1.87 -7.45
CA GLY A 160 21.54 0.98 -6.75
C GLY A 160 21.91 -0.23 -7.59
N ALA A 161 20.92 -0.90 -8.19
CA ALA A 161 21.13 -2.03 -9.09
C ALA A 161 22.04 -1.68 -10.28
N ARG A 162 21.76 -0.57 -10.99
CA ARG A 162 22.61 -0.08 -12.11
C ARG A 162 24.06 0.19 -11.68
N ARG A 163 24.28 0.83 -10.53
CA ARG A 163 25.63 1.12 -10.01
C ARG A 163 26.39 -0.15 -9.60
N ALA A 164 25.68 -1.19 -9.14
CA ALA A 164 26.28 -2.47 -8.78
C ALA A 164 26.68 -3.30 -10.02
N VAL A 165 25.90 -3.25 -11.11
CA VAL A 165 26.27 -3.90 -12.39
C VAL A 165 27.53 -3.25 -12.99
N VAL A 166 27.58 -1.91 -13.06
CA VAL A 166 28.74 -1.16 -13.60
C VAL A 166 30.04 -1.39 -12.81
N ARG A 167 29.96 -1.81 -11.53
CA ARG A 167 31.12 -2.16 -10.69
C ARG A 167 31.54 -3.63 -10.78
N ALA A 168 30.79 -4.47 -11.48
CA ALA A 168 31.05 -5.90 -11.65
C ALA A 168 31.61 -6.23 -13.04
N SER A 169 32.01 -5.21 -13.81
CA SER A 169 32.63 -5.27 -15.14
C SER A 169 34.02 -4.66 -15.10
#